data_AF-A0A5R2N5G2-F1
#
_entry.id   AF-A0A5R2N5G2-F1
#
_cell.length_a   1.000
_cell.length_b   1.000
_cell.length_c   1.000
_cell.angle_alpha   90.00
_cell.angle_beta   90.00
_cell.angle_gamma   90.00
#
_symmetry.space_group_name_H-M   'P 1'
#
loop_
_entity.id
_entity.type
_entity.pdbx_description
1 polymer ?
#
loop_
_entity_poly.entity_id
_entity_poly.type
_entity_poly.pdbx_seq_one_letter_code
_entity_poly.pdbx_strand_id
1 'polypeptide(L)'
;MIDGGEAIRKLALNVARYTGLAPLARPFVGGIGAILMLHRVTATPEKPDSVNRHLNIAPSFLDAVIADMRADGYAFVSMDEAVERIKAG
;
A
#
# COMPACT_ATOMS: atom_id res chain seq x y z
N MET A 1 9.36 -34.61 -3.58
CA MET A 1 10.42 -34.07 -4.45
C MET A 1 10.46 -32.57 -4.19
N ILE A 2 11.48 -32.07 -3.49
CA ILE A 2 11.58 -30.63 -3.20
C ILE A 2 12.01 -29.95 -4.50
N ASP A 3 11.16 -29.07 -5.03
CA ASP A 3 11.53 -28.21 -6.14
C ASP A 3 12.56 -27.18 -5.65
N GLY A 4 13.81 -27.32 -6.11
CA GLY A 4 14.90 -26.42 -5.74
C GLY A 4 14.63 -24.96 -6.13
N GLY A 5 13.86 -24.73 -7.20
CA GLY A 5 13.44 -23.39 -7.61
C GLY A 5 12.47 -22.76 -6.60
N GLU A 6 11.55 -23.55 -6.05
CA GLU A 6 10.61 -23.06 -5.04
C GLU A 6 11.31 -22.73 -3.71
N ALA A 7 12.25 -23.57 -3.28
CA ALA A 7 13.03 -23.34 -2.06
C ALA A 7 13.82 -22.03 -2.12
N ILE A 8 14.48 -21.75 -3.25
CA ILE A 8 15.26 -20.51 -3.46
C ILE A 8 14.34 -19.29 -3.44
N ARG A 9 13.18 -19.36 -4.11
CA ARG A 9 12.23 -18.23 -4.17
C ARG A 9 11.65 -17.91 -2.79
N LYS A 10 11.30 -18.94 -2.02
CA LYS A 10 10.83 -18.77 -0.62
C LYS A 10 11.91 -18.16 0.26
N LEU A 11 13.16 -18.60 0.11
CA LEU A 11 14.27 -18.03 0.87
C LEU A 11 14.46 -16.54 0.55
N ALA A 12 14.51 -16.16 -0.73
CA ALA A 12 14.66 -14.77 -1.14
C ALA A 12 13.54 -13.86 -0.59
N LEU A 13 12.27 -14.32 -0.68
CA LEU A 13 11.12 -13.58 -0.14
C LEU A 13 11.18 -13.46 1.39
N ASN A 14 11.59 -14.52 2.09
CA ASN A 14 11.75 -14.48 3.54
C ASN A 14 12.87 -13.54 3.98
N VAL A 15 14.01 -13.53 3.27
CA VAL A 15 15.09 -12.57 3.54
C VAL A 15 14.59 -11.14 3.37
N ALA A 16 13.91 -10.82 2.26
CA ALA A 16 13.33 -9.49 2.06
C ALA A 16 12.35 -9.08 3.17
N ARG A 17 11.52 -10.04 3.64
CA ARG A 17 10.57 -9.83 4.74
C ARG A 17 11.25 -9.57 6.09
N TYR A 18 12.19 -10.42 6.49
CA TYR A 18 12.79 -10.35 7.83
C TYR A 18 13.83 -9.23 7.97
N THR A 19 14.48 -8.85 6.87
CA THR A 19 15.50 -7.79 6.88
C THR A 19 14.94 -6.41 6.60
N GLY A 20 13.71 -6.32 6.07
CA GLY A 20 13.13 -5.06 5.63
C GLY A 20 13.80 -4.49 4.37
N LEU A 21 14.62 -5.26 3.65
CA LEU A 21 15.32 -4.81 2.43
C LEU A 21 14.41 -4.74 1.19
N ALA A 22 13.14 -5.15 1.30
CA ALA A 22 12.18 -5.09 0.21
C ALA A 22 12.09 -3.72 -0.51
N PRO A 23 12.18 -2.55 0.17
CA PRO A 23 12.15 -1.26 -0.50
C PRO A 23 13.32 -1.01 -1.47
N LEU A 24 14.48 -1.68 -1.29
CA LEU A 24 15.62 -1.53 -2.21
C LEU A 24 15.36 -2.14 -3.58
N ALA A 25 14.41 -3.08 -3.68
CA ALA A 25 14.00 -3.66 -4.95
C ALA A 25 13.00 -2.77 -5.72
N ARG A 26 12.52 -1.66 -5.13
CA ARG A 26 11.54 -0.74 -5.76
C ARG A 26 11.90 -0.33 -7.19
N PRO A 27 13.17 -0.03 -7.56
CA PRO A 27 13.49 0.34 -8.94
C PRO A 27 13.23 -0.77 -9.97
N PHE A 28 13.21 -2.04 -9.55
CA PHE A 28 13.08 -3.20 -10.44
C PHE A 28 11.67 -3.80 -10.46
N VAL A 29 10.95 -3.72 -9.34
CA VAL A 29 9.62 -4.34 -9.19
C VAL A 29 8.53 -3.36 -8.73
N GLY A 30 8.88 -2.10 -8.52
CA GLY A 30 7.94 -1.05 -8.11
C GLY A 30 7.01 -0.66 -9.25
N GLY A 31 5.74 -0.43 -8.92
CA GLY A 31 4.81 0.24 -9.83
C GLY A 31 5.08 1.75 -9.90
N ILE A 32 4.46 2.41 -10.89
CA ILE A 32 4.57 3.86 -11.13
C ILE A 32 3.69 4.70 -10.20
N GLY A 33 2.91 4.06 -9.31
CA GLY A 33 2.00 4.72 -8.38
C GLY A 33 1.11 3.73 -7.63
N ALA A 34 0.15 4.25 -6.86
CA ALA A 34 -0.83 3.47 -6.11
C ALA A 34 -2.19 4.17 -6.10
N ILE A 35 -3.28 3.40 -6.06
CA ILE A 35 -4.65 3.91 -5.86
C ILE A 35 -5.03 3.66 -4.41
N LEU A 36 -5.21 4.74 -3.64
CA LEU A 36 -5.70 4.66 -2.27
C LEU A 36 -7.24 4.57 -2.29
N MET A 37 -7.79 3.46 -1.81
CA MET A 37 -9.23 3.25 -1.71
C MET A 37 -9.64 3.16 -0.24
N LEU A 38 -10.63 3.97 0.14
CA LEU A 38 -11.18 4.05 1.48
C LEU A 38 -12.65 3.59 1.44
N HIS A 39 -13.07 2.81 2.42
CA HIS A 39 -14.45 2.32 2.48
C HIS A 39 -15.37 3.31 3.20
N ARG A 40 -15.09 3.59 4.49
CA ARG A 40 -15.86 4.56 5.28
C ARG A 40 -14.95 5.29 6.25
N VAL A 41 -14.87 6.60 6.12
CA VAL A 41 -14.17 7.47 7.08
C VAL A 41 -15.21 8.02 8.06
N THR A 42 -15.09 7.69 9.35
CA THR A 42 -16.09 8.08 10.35
C THR A 42 -15.51 8.14 11.76
N ALA A 43 -15.91 9.15 12.53
CA ALA A 43 -15.61 9.25 13.96
C ALA A 43 -16.52 8.33 14.81
N THR A 44 -17.62 7.85 14.24
CA THR A 44 -18.60 6.97 14.89
C THR A 44 -18.60 5.62 14.17
N PRO A 45 -17.73 4.67 14.56
CA PRO A 45 -17.64 3.37 13.91
C PRO A 45 -18.93 2.57 14.11
N GLU A 46 -19.19 1.64 13.19
CA GLU A 46 -20.33 0.75 13.27
C GLU A 46 -20.30 -0.14 14.52
N LYS A 47 -21.47 -0.70 14.86
CA LYS A 47 -21.63 -1.58 16.02
C LYS A 47 -20.60 -2.73 16.00
N PRO A 48 -20.16 -3.23 17.17
CA PRO A 48 -19.15 -4.28 17.27
C PRO A 48 -19.42 -5.50 16.37
N ASP A 49 -20.69 -5.87 16.21
CA ASP A 49 -21.11 -7.06 15.47
C ASP A 49 -21.32 -6.82 13.96
N SER A 50 -21.02 -5.62 13.45
CA SER A 50 -21.09 -5.36 12.02
C SER A 50 -19.95 -6.07 11.29
N VAL A 51 -20.31 -6.89 10.29
CA VAL A 51 -19.36 -7.61 9.42
C VAL A 51 -18.35 -6.65 8.78
N ASN A 52 -18.80 -5.44 8.41
CA ASN A 52 -17.99 -4.44 7.73
C ASN A 52 -17.31 -3.46 8.68
N ARG A 53 -17.34 -3.72 9.99
CA ARG A 53 -16.73 -2.81 10.98
C ARG A 53 -15.25 -2.55 10.71
N HIS A 54 -14.51 -3.58 10.27
CA HIS A 54 -13.09 -3.52 9.95
C HIS A 54 -12.75 -2.59 8.77
N LEU A 55 -13.75 -2.13 8.02
CA LEU A 55 -13.62 -1.19 6.90
C LEU A 55 -13.82 0.27 7.33
N ASN A 56 -14.11 0.54 8.62
CA ASN A 56 -14.17 1.90 9.15
C ASN A 56 -12.78 2.44 9.43
N ILE A 57 -12.57 3.68 9.01
CA ILE A 57 -11.32 4.41 9.11
C ILE A 57 -11.58 5.62 10.01
N ALA A 58 -10.84 5.72 11.11
CA ALA A 58 -10.91 6.89 11.98
C ALA A 58 -10.32 8.12 11.25
N PRO A 59 -10.93 9.32 11.36
CA PRO A 59 -10.41 10.52 10.71
C PRO A 59 -8.96 10.83 11.10
N SER A 60 -8.63 10.74 12.39
CA SER A 60 -7.26 10.98 12.88
C SER A 60 -6.24 9.98 12.33
N PHE A 61 -6.66 8.74 12.08
CA PHE A 61 -5.79 7.75 11.43
C PHE A 61 -5.57 8.10 9.95
N LEU A 62 -6.62 8.54 9.25
CA LEU A 62 -6.49 9.00 7.88
C LEU A 62 -5.57 10.22 7.78
N ASP A 63 -5.68 11.17 8.70
CA ASP A 63 -4.79 12.34 8.76
C ASP A 63 -3.32 11.93 8.90
N ALA A 64 -3.02 10.98 9.80
CA ALA A 64 -1.67 10.45 9.98
C ALA A 64 -1.16 9.75 8.71
N VAL A 65 -1.98 8.89 8.09
CA VAL A 65 -1.62 8.20 6.83
C VAL A 65 -1.32 9.19 5.72
N ILE A 66 -2.14 10.23 5.55
CA ILE A 66 -1.91 11.26 4.52
C ILE A 66 -0.62 12.04 4.79
N ALA A 67 -0.34 12.38 6.05
CA ALA A 67 0.88 13.07 6.44
C ALA A 67 2.12 12.22 6.14
N ASP A 68 2.11 10.94 6.52
CA ASP A 68 3.19 9.99 6.27
C ASP A 68 3.42 9.80 4.77
N MET A 69 2.35 9.61 3.98
CA MET A 69 2.45 9.47 2.53
C MET A 69 3.08 10.70 1.86
N ARG A 70 2.72 11.92 2.30
CA ARG A 70 3.36 13.14 1.78
C ARG A 70 4.83 13.22 2.18
N ALA A 71 5.17 12.86 3.41
CA ALA A 71 6.56 12.83 3.88
C ALA A 71 7.41 11.82 3.08
N ASP A 72 6.81 10.71 2.69
CA ASP A 72 7.41 9.68 1.82
C ASP A 72 7.49 10.09 0.33
N GLY A 73 7.03 11.31 -0.02
CA GLY A 73 7.14 11.88 -1.37
C GLY A 73 5.99 11.53 -2.31
N TYR A 74 4.88 10.96 -1.81
CA TYR A 74 3.70 10.73 -2.64
C TYR A 74 2.98 12.04 -2.99
N ALA A 75 2.54 12.15 -4.24
CA ALA A 75 1.63 13.18 -4.70
C ALA A 75 0.22 12.57 -4.88
N PHE A 76 -0.78 13.14 -4.21
CA PHE A 76 -2.18 12.83 -4.47
C PHE A 76 -2.65 13.62 -5.69
N VAL A 77 -3.11 12.91 -6.71
CA VAL A 77 -3.55 13.47 -7.99
C VAL A 77 -4.94 12.96 -8.33
N SER A 78 -5.65 13.68 -9.20
CA SER A 78 -6.90 13.16 -9.76
C SER A 78 -6.62 11.99 -10.71
N MET A 79 -7.64 11.21 -11.06
CA MET A 79 -7.50 10.14 -12.04
C MET A 79 -7.12 10.67 -13.43
N ASP A 80 -7.64 11.83 -13.83
CA ASP A 80 -7.29 12.46 -15.11
C ASP A 80 -5.82 12.86 -15.14
N GLU A 81 -5.33 13.49 -14.07
CA GLU A 81 -3.92 13.86 -13.95
C GLU A 81 -3.02 12.61 -13.90
N ALA A 82 -3.43 11.55 -13.22
CA ALA A 82 -2.69 10.29 -13.22
C ALA A 82 -2.53 9.75 -14.65
N VAL A 83 -3.59 9.76 -15.47
CA VAL A 83 -3.54 9.33 -16.87
C VAL A 83 -2.56 10.17 -17.68
N GLU A 84 -2.58 11.49 -17.52
CA GLU A 84 -1.64 12.37 -18.24
C GLU A 84 -0.19 12.17 -17.81
N ARG A 85 0.08 12.01 -16.51
CA ARG A 85 1.43 11.68 -16.01
C ARG A 85 1.94 10.35 -16.56
N ILE A 86 1.09 9.31 -16.58
CA ILE A 86 1.46 8.00 -17.12
C ILE A 86 1.80 8.07 -18.62
N LYS A 87 1.07 8.88 -19.39
CA LYS A 87 1.37 9.10 -20.82
C LYS A 87 2.68 9.84 -21.03
N ALA A 88 3.02 10.77 -20.14
CA ALA A 88 4.24 11.58 -20.22
C ALA A 88 5.52 10.80 -19.85
N GLY A 89 5.38 9.78 -18.99
CA GLY A 89 6.50 8.99 -18.44
C GLY A 89 7.15 9.64 -17.23
#